data_AF-A0A378QY85-F1
#
_entry.id   AF-A0A378QY85-F1
#
_cell.length_a   1.000
_cell.length_b   1.000
_cell.length_c   1.000
_cell.angle_alpha   90.00
_cell.angle_beta   90.00
_cell.angle_gamma   90.00
#
_symmetry.space_group_name_H-M   'P 1'
#
loop_
_entity.id
_entity.type
_entity.pdbx_description
1 polymer ?
#
loop_
_entity_poly.entity_id
_entity_poly.type
_entity_poly.pdbx_seq_one_letter_code
_entity_poly.pdbx_strand_id
1 'polypeptide(L)'
;MQVFYNALPPKADYPKLTKYAMLTMILPPVNIIMSDFSHDFLHDFATIDPSAPWLAPYLPIHQAFADRPALPLFEWLNGYFADNHIALKNYQNCPLAFTHQNDLEHGTAYETHIGQHHKIPTRDNLHDWFGACVWSVFPHTKSLLNAKHLAHMGDNHTANARNRVRDTITVFDENGAILVVADDEIGHKIATGLQNFDWQTCLVDNRQYWADYHDNNDNDKKAKVFIFGHALLEQLISPYKSLCSHTVIIKVHSSFFKKSLNEQLAMLDNHLSDYLNNFLKDDITPRQLNPLPILGVPYFWNNANPAFYDDPFVFRAGRRK
;
A
#
# COMPACT_ATOMS: atom_id res chain seq x y z
N MET A 1 37.46 -12.21 0.21
CA MET A 1 37.89 -11.17 1.17
C MET A 1 39.18 -10.57 0.65
N GLN A 2 39.22 -9.23 0.63
CA GLN A 2 40.28 -8.36 0.11
C GLN A 2 40.46 -8.33 -1.42
N VAL A 3 40.55 -7.11 -1.94
CA VAL A 3 40.78 -6.69 -3.34
C VAL A 3 39.53 -6.51 -4.22
N PHE A 4 38.68 -5.52 -3.88
CA PHE A 4 37.97 -4.62 -4.82
C PHE A 4 37.42 -3.38 -4.07
N TYR A 5 38.23 -2.82 -3.18
CA TYR A 5 38.00 -1.48 -2.61
C TYR A 5 39.24 -0.66 -2.95
N ASN A 6 39.21 0.07 -4.06
CA ASN A 6 40.01 1.28 -4.33
C ASN A 6 39.76 1.77 -5.77
N ALA A 7 38.64 2.46 -5.96
CA ALA A 7 38.47 3.46 -7.03
C ALA A 7 37.21 4.30 -6.76
N LEU A 8 37.23 5.10 -5.69
CA LEU A 8 36.32 6.24 -5.54
C LEU A 8 37.16 7.48 -5.24
N PRO A 9 37.02 8.58 -6.00
CA PRO A 9 37.79 9.81 -5.77
C PRO A 9 37.36 10.49 -4.45
N PRO A 10 38.26 11.26 -3.81
CA PRO A 10 38.01 11.88 -2.51
C PRO A 10 36.92 12.96 -2.55
N LYS A 11 36.19 13.08 -1.44
CA LYS A 11 35.07 14.00 -1.20
C LYS A 11 35.39 15.44 -1.63
N ALA A 12 34.77 15.88 -2.73
CA ALA A 12 34.61 17.28 -3.08
C ALA A 12 33.18 17.49 -3.61
N ASP A 13 32.43 18.34 -2.91
CA ASP A 13 31.16 18.98 -3.27
C ASP A 13 30.25 18.30 -4.31
N TYR A 14 29.40 17.38 -3.85
CA TYR A 14 28.18 17.02 -4.57
C TYR A 14 27.02 17.89 -4.07
N PRO A 15 26.30 18.62 -4.94
CA PRO A 15 25.06 19.27 -4.54
C PRO A 15 24.07 18.19 -4.04
N LYS A 16 23.32 18.50 -2.98
CA LYS A 16 22.36 17.59 -2.33
C LYS A 16 21.32 17.07 -3.32
N LEU A 17 21.64 15.98 -4.00
CA LEU A 17 20.71 15.15 -4.75
C LEU A 17 19.95 14.28 -3.74
N THR A 18 18.63 14.40 -3.75
CA THR A 18 17.70 13.59 -2.97
C THR A 18 17.89 12.11 -3.31
N LYS A 19 17.80 11.24 -2.30
CA LYS A 19 17.92 9.77 -2.39
C LYS A 19 17.05 9.10 -3.47
N TYR A 20 16.08 9.81 -4.04
CA TYR A 20 15.19 9.35 -5.12
C TYR A 20 15.80 9.40 -6.53
N ALA A 21 16.97 9.99 -6.74
CA ALA A 21 17.59 10.13 -8.07
C ALA A 21 18.70 9.10 -8.39
N MET A 22 19.05 8.20 -7.46
CA MET A 22 20.14 7.23 -7.67
C MET A 22 19.68 5.85 -8.17
N LEU A 23 18.39 5.60 -8.38
CA LEU A 23 17.90 4.30 -8.85
C LEU A 23 17.79 4.20 -10.39
N THR A 24 18.16 5.24 -11.15
CA THR A 24 17.90 5.31 -12.61
C THR A 24 19.13 5.35 -13.51
N MET A 25 20.34 5.02 -13.03
CA MET A 25 21.50 4.92 -13.93
C MET A 25 22.40 3.75 -13.55
N ILE A 26 22.29 2.66 -14.32
CA ILE A 26 23.35 1.90 -15.01
C ILE A 26 22.63 0.73 -15.72
N LEU A 27 22.45 0.82 -17.05
CA LEU A 27 22.01 -0.30 -17.90
C LEU A 27 23.24 -0.86 -18.66
N PRO A 28 23.50 -2.18 -18.64
CA PRO A 28 24.40 -2.82 -19.59
C PRO A 28 23.71 -3.02 -20.97
N PRO A 29 24.46 -3.31 -22.04
CA PRO A 29 23.95 -3.25 -23.41
C PRO A 29 22.91 -4.34 -23.71
N VAL A 30 21.94 -3.92 -24.52
CA VAL A 30 20.78 -4.64 -25.04
C VAL A 30 21.21 -5.86 -25.86
N ASN A 31 21.06 -7.07 -25.30
CA ASN A 31 20.69 -8.32 -26.01
C ASN A 31 20.86 -9.62 -25.18
N ILE A 32 21.09 -9.55 -23.85
CA ILE A 32 21.16 -10.76 -22.99
C ILE A 32 20.37 -10.56 -21.68
N ILE A 33 19.14 -10.00 -21.68
CA ILE A 33 18.32 -9.99 -20.45
C ILE A 33 16.80 -9.90 -20.73
N MET A 34 16.24 -10.84 -21.50
CA MET A 34 14.76 -11.01 -21.54
C MET A 34 14.28 -12.37 -21.02
N SER A 35 15.18 -13.34 -20.80
CA SER A 35 14.83 -14.63 -20.20
C SER A 35 14.94 -14.65 -18.67
N ASP A 36 15.74 -13.78 -18.07
CA ASP A 36 16.07 -13.83 -16.63
C ASP A 36 15.01 -13.11 -15.76
N PHE A 37 14.49 -11.96 -16.17
CA PHE A 37 13.53 -11.20 -15.35
C PHE A 37 12.16 -11.88 -15.16
N SER A 38 11.71 -12.70 -16.12
CA SER A 38 10.43 -13.42 -16.02
C SER A 38 10.52 -14.65 -15.11
N HIS A 39 11.70 -15.26 -14.98
CA HIS A 39 11.97 -16.33 -14.02
C HIS A 39 12.04 -15.78 -12.59
N ASP A 40 12.52 -14.56 -12.40
CA ASP A 40 12.61 -13.92 -11.09
C ASP A 40 11.22 -13.65 -10.48
N PHE A 41 10.25 -13.13 -11.24
CA PHE A 41 8.93 -12.85 -10.68
C PHE A 41 8.17 -14.09 -10.20
N LEU A 42 8.14 -15.17 -11.00
CA LEU A 42 7.42 -16.38 -10.59
C LEU A 42 8.09 -17.04 -9.38
N HIS A 43 9.42 -16.98 -9.31
CA HIS A 43 10.17 -17.43 -8.14
C HIS A 43 9.81 -16.58 -6.90
N ASP A 44 9.86 -15.27 -7.02
CA ASP A 44 9.55 -14.35 -5.93
C ASP A 44 8.09 -14.45 -5.48
N PHE A 45 7.15 -14.60 -6.43
CA PHE A 45 5.74 -14.87 -6.15
C PHE A 45 5.55 -16.15 -5.32
N ALA A 46 6.31 -17.21 -5.63
CA ALA A 46 6.24 -18.46 -4.89
C ALA A 46 6.74 -18.34 -3.43
N THR A 47 7.44 -17.26 -3.07
CA THR A 47 7.86 -16.99 -1.69
C THR A 47 6.78 -16.36 -0.82
N ILE A 48 5.67 -15.91 -1.42
CA ILE A 48 4.55 -15.30 -0.70
C ILE A 48 3.87 -16.37 0.16
N ASP A 49 3.77 -16.12 1.47
CA ASP A 49 2.99 -16.95 2.39
C ASP A 49 1.51 -16.55 2.37
N PRO A 50 0.60 -17.32 1.73
CA PRO A 50 -0.81 -16.96 1.63
C PRO A 50 -1.55 -17.02 2.98
N SER A 51 -0.95 -17.61 4.01
CA SER A 51 -1.53 -17.63 5.37
C SER A 51 -1.29 -16.34 6.14
N ALA A 52 -0.46 -15.44 5.62
CA ALA A 52 -0.16 -14.17 6.24
C ALA A 52 -1.43 -13.29 6.36
N PRO A 53 -1.72 -12.71 7.54
CA PRO A 53 -3.01 -12.08 7.83
C PRO A 53 -3.30 -10.85 6.94
N TRP A 54 -2.26 -10.11 6.53
CA TRP A 54 -2.40 -8.96 5.64
C TRP A 54 -2.76 -9.32 4.19
N LEU A 55 -2.64 -10.59 3.79
CA LEU A 55 -3.02 -11.05 2.45
C LEU A 55 -4.46 -11.55 2.36
N ALA A 56 -5.18 -11.67 3.48
CA ALA A 56 -6.56 -12.16 3.48
C ALA A 56 -7.48 -11.44 2.46
N PRO A 57 -7.42 -10.10 2.27
CA PRO A 57 -8.22 -9.42 1.24
C PRO A 57 -7.88 -9.81 -0.20
N TYR A 58 -6.64 -10.25 -0.43
CA TYR A 58 -6.05 -10.50 -1.75
C TYR A 58 -5.94 -12.00 -2.07
N LEU A 59 -6.38 -12.86 -1.15
CA LEU A 59 -6.27 -14.31 -1.30
C LEU A 59 -6.98 -14.85 -2.56
N PRO A 60 -8.17 -14.36 -2.98
CA PRO A 60 -8.81 -14.85 -4.20
C PRO A 60 -7.97 -14.65 -5.48
N ILE A 61 -7.40 -13.46 -5.68
CA ILE A 61 -6.55 -13.17 -6.85
C ILE A 61 -5.23 -13.93 -6.77
N HIS A 62 -4.65 -14.03 -5.57
CA HIS A 62 -3.42 -14.79 -5.34
C HIS A 62 -3.60 -16.28 -5.64
N GLN A 63 -4.67 -16.92 -5.15
CA GLN A 63 -4.98 -18.32 -5.43
C GLN A 63 -5.23 -18.56 -6.91
N ALA A 64 -5.99 -17.69 -7.57
CA ALA A 64 -6.24 -17.81 -9.01
C ALA A 64 -4.94 -17.76 -9.83
N PHE A 65 -3.98 -16.88 -9.47
CA PHE A 65 -2.68 -16.81 -10.12
C PHE A 65 -1.82 -18.02 -9.81
N ALA A 66 -1.79 -18.46 -8.55
CA ALA A 66 -1.03 -19.63 -8.13
C ALA A 66 -1.50 -20.92 -8.83
N ASP A 67 -2.81 -21.06 -9.08
CA ASP A 67 -3.40 -22.22 -9.76
C ASP A 67 -3.04 -22.28 -11.25
N ARG A 68 -2.98 -21.11 -11.90
CA ARG A 68 -2.74 -20.99 -13.35
C ARG A 68 -1.89 -19.76 -13.66
N PRO A 69 -0.59 -19.77 -13.29
CA PRO A 69 0.27 -18.62 -13.54
C PRO A 69 0.54 -18.50 -15.04
N ALA A 70 0.41 -17.28 -15.56
CA ALA A 70 0.76 -16.99 -16.95
C ALA A 70 1.43 -15.62 -17.06
N LEU A 71 2.38 -15.52 -17.99
CA LEU A 71 3.03 -14.28 -18.37
C LEU A 71 2.77 -14.00 -19.86
N PRO A 72 2.71 -12.73 -20.28
CA PRO A 72 2.98 -11.53 -19.47
C PRO A 72 1.86 -11.22 -18.46
N LEU A 73 2.22 -10.67 -17.30
CA LEU A 73 1.33 -10.50 -16.16
C LEU A 73 0.09 -9.66 -16.52
N PHE A 74 0.26 -8.62 -17.34
CA PHE A 74 -0.84 -7.74 -17.72
C PHE A 74 -1.96 -8.46 -18.50
N GLU A 75 -1.63 -9.47 -19.31
CA GLU A 75 -2.63 -10.26 -20.04
C GLU A 75 -3.44 -11.13 -19.08
N TRP A 76 -2.74 -11.80 -18.16
CA TRP A 76 -3.38 -12.61 -17.13
C TRP A 76 -4.31 -11.76 -16.25
N LEU A 77 -3.84 -10.57 -15.82
CA LEU A 77 -4.64 -9.64 -15.03
C LEU A 77 -5.91 -9.19 -15.77
N ASN A 78 -5.81 -8.80 -17.05
CA ASN A 78 -6.99 -8.43 -17.82
C ASN A 78 -8.01 -9.58 -17.90
N GLY A 79 -7.55 -10.83 -18.07
CA GLY A 79 -8.40 -12.01 -18.03
C GLY A 79 -9.08 -12.20 -16.66
N TYR A 80 -8.29 -12.18 -15.58
CA TYR A 80 -8.80 -12.33 -14.21
C TYR A 80 -9.86 -11.27 -13.88
N PHE A 81 -9.61 -10.00 -14.19
CA PHE A 81 -10.55 -8.92 -13.91
C PHE A 81 -11.84 -9.04 -14.72
N ALA A 82 -11.76 -9.48 -15.98
CA ALA A 82 -12.94 -9.73 -16.81
C ALA A 82 -13.77 -10.91 -16.28
N ASP A 83 -13.14 -12.04 -15.98
CA ASP A 83 -13.79 -13.27 -15.51
C ASP A 83 -14.45 -13.10 -14.14
N ASN A 84 -13.89 -12.23 -13.28
CA ASN A 84 -14.44 -11.92 -11.95
C ASN A 84 -15.33 -10.68 -11.93
N HIS A 85 -15.65 -10.10 -13.09
CA HIS A 85 -16.50 -8.91 -13.23
C HIS A 85 -16.01 -7.70 -12.40
N ILE A 86 -14.69 -7.55 -12.25
CA ILE A 86 -14.08 -6.42 -11.55
C ILE A 86 -13.88 -5.29 -12.55
N ALA A 87 -14.81 -4.33 -12.56
CA ALA A 87 -14.78 -3.21 -13.49
C ALA A 87 -13.80 -2.14 -13.03
N LEU A 88 -12.63 -2.06 -13.67
CA LEU A 88 -11.72 -0.93 -13.49
C LEU A 88 -12.15 0.25 -14.34
N LYS A 89 -12.37 1.40 -13.69
CA LYS A 89 -12.75 2.63 -14.35
C LYS A 89 -12.04 3.81 -13.73
N ASN A 90 -11.57 4.75 -14.53
CA ASN A 90 -11.05 6.01 -14.01
C ASN A 90 -12.19 6.89 -13.43
N TYR A 91 -11.85 8.06 -12.91
CA TYR A 91 -12.83 9.02 -12.36
C TYR A 91 -13.85 9.57 -13.37
N GLN A 92 -13.58 9.41 -14.67
CA GLN A 92 -14.48 9.79 -15.77
C GLN A 92 -15.35 8.62 -16.24
N ASN A 93 -15.35 7.49 -15.52
CA ASN A 93 -16.00 6.23 -15.89
C ASN A 93 -15.46 5.58 -17.17
N CYS A 94 -14.28 5.97 -17.66
CA CYS A 94 -13.61 5.29 -18.77
C CYS A 94 -12.98 3.99 -18.29
N PRO A 95 -13.16 2.87 -19.01
CA PRO A 95 -12.60 1.58 -18.62
C PRO A 95 -11.07 1.63 -18.64
N LEU A 96 -10.45 1.07 -17.60
CA LEU A 96 -9.00 0.89 -17.52
C LEU A 96 -8.62 -0.54 -17.91
N ALA A 97 -7.44 -0.70 -18.51
CA ALA A 97 -6.85 -2.00 -18.79
C ALA A 97 -5.37 -2.04 -18.39
N PHE A 98 -4.91 -3.21 -17.95
CA PHE A 98 -3.48 -3.45 -17.76
C PHE A 98 -2.79 -3.57 -19.12
N THR A 99 -1.60 -3.00 -19.25
CA THR A 99 -0.85 -2.99 -20.51
C THR A 99 0.63 -3.21 -20.27
N HIS A 100 1.36 -3.55 -21.33
CA HIS A 100 2.81 -3.73 -21.25
C HIS A 100 3.51 -2.44 -20.78
N GLN A 101 4.54 -2.55 -19.94
CA GLN A 101 5.29 -1.39 -19.41
C GLN A 101 5.80 -0.42 -20.50
N ASN A 102 6.15 -0.92 -21.68
CA ASN A 102 6.60 -0.10 -22.81
C ASN A 102 5.51 0.82 -23.41
N ASP A 103 4.23 0.64 -23.03
CA ASP A 103 3.18 1.59 -23.38
C ASP A 103 3.36 2.92 -22.63
N LEU A 104 4.07 2.92 -21.49
CA LEU A 104 4.41 4.14 -20.78
C LEU A 104 5.41 4.97 -21.59
N GLU A 105 4.93 6.07 -22.17
CA GLU A 105 5.76 7.00 -22.91
C GLU A 105 6.92 7.55 -22.07
N HIS A 106 8.11 7.63 -22.68
CA HIS A 106 9.30 8.10 -22.00
C HIS A 106 9.13 9.57 -21.54
N GLY A 107 9.34 9.81 -20.24
CA GLY A 107 9.19 11.14 -19.64
C GLY A 107 7.78 11.46 -19.13
N THR A 108 6.79 10.59 -19.39
CA THR A 108 5.43 10.72 -18.84
C THR A 108 5.38 10.08 -17.46
N ALA A 109 4.81 10.79 -16.47
CA ALA A 109 4.61 10.23 -15.14
C ALA A 109 3.55 9.12 -15.19
N TYR A 110 3.76 8.05 -14.42
CA TYR A 110 2.89 6.87 -14.40
C TYR A 110 1.40 7.20 -14.23
N GLU A 111 1.07 8.02 -13.21
CA GLU A 111 -0.31 8.45 -12.95
C GLU A 111 -0.91 9.31 -14.09
N THR A 112 -0.07 10.10 -14.77
CA THR A 112 -0.50 10.87 -15.95
C THR A 112 -0.93 9.93 -17.05
N HIS A 113 -0.14 8.87 -17.28
CA HIS A 113 -0.40 7.90 -18.32
C HIS A 113 -1.72 7.14 -18.07
N ILE A 114 -1.96 6.68 -16.84
CA ILE A 114 -3.23 6.07 -16.44
C ILE A 114 -4.41 7.01 -16.71
N GLY A 115 -4.28 8.27 -16.28
CA GLY A 115 -5.31 9.27 -16.42
C GLY A 115 -5.69 9.58 -17.87
N GLN A 116 -4.68 9.72 -18.74
CA GLN A 116 -4.86 10.17 -20.11
C GLN A 116 -5.14 9.04 -21.11
N HIS A 117 -4.51 7.88 -20.91
CA HIS A 117 -4.57 6.77 -21.87
C HIS A 117 -5.44 5.60 -21.39
N HIS A 118 -5.93 5.65 -20.15
CA HIS A 118 -6.75 4.59 -19.55
C HIS A 118 -6.02 3.23 -19.48
N LYS A 119 -4.70 3.29 -19.37
CA LYS A 119 -3.81 2.14 -19.38
C LYS A 119 -3.04 2.09 -18.07
N ILE A 120 -2.91 0.92 -17.49
CA ILE A 120 -2.10 0.65 -16.30
C ILE A 120 -0.85 -0.09 -16.78
N PRO A 121 0.28 0.60 -17.03
CA PRO A 121 1.53 -0.05 -17.41
C PRO A 121 1.95 -1.03 -16.32
N THR A 122 2.24 -2.27 -16.71
CA THR A 122 2.49 -3.37 -15.78
C THR A 122 3.71 -4.14 -16.22
N ARG A 123 4.58 -4.42 -15.25
CA ARG A 123 5.78 -5.25 -15.35
C ARG A 123 5.52 -6.60 -14.69
N ASP A 124 6.28 -7.61 -15.10
CA ASP A 124 6.30 -8.91 -14.44
C ASP A 124 7.16 -8.81 -13.16
N ASN A 125 6.62 -8.23 -12.08
CA ASN A 125 7.29 -8.16 -10.78
C ASN A 125 6.29 -8.11 -9.61
N LEU A 126 6.78 -8.31 -8.38
CA LEU A 126 5.95 -8.31 -7.17
C LEU A 126 5.27 -6.98 -6.89
N HIS A 127 5.95 -5.88 -7.21
CA HIS A 127 5.45 -4.54 -6.95
C HIS A 127 4.16 -4.25 -7.74
N ASP A 128 4.16 -4.49 -9.04
CA ASP A 128 3.01 -4.30 -9.91
C ASP A 128 1.95 -5.38 -9.66
N TRP A 129 2.35 -6.60 -9.29
CA TRP A 129 1.44 -7.64 -8.81
C TRP A 129 0.63 -7.18 -7.59
N PHE A 130 1.27 -6.64 -6.54
CA PHE A 130 0.54 -6.10 -5.40
C PHE A 130 -0.25 -4.85 -5.75
N GLY A 131 0.24 -4.02 -6.68
CA GLY A 131 -0.52 -2.91 -7.24
C GLY A 131 -1.85 -3.39 -7.85
N ALA A 132 -1.81 -4.46 -8.63
CA ALA A 132 -3.00 -5.08 -9.21
C ALA A 132 -3.91 -5.75 -8.17
N CYS A 133 -3.34 -6.37 -7.13
CA CYS A 133 -4.10 -6.88 -5.99
C CYS A 133 -4.91 -5.76 -5.31
N VAL A 134 -4.28 -4.61 -5.06
CA VAL A 134 -4.95 -3.43 -4.50
C VAL A 134 -6.05 -2.92 -5.43
N TRP A 135 -5.80 -2.85 -6.74
CA TRP A 135 -6.83 -2.52 -7.73
C TRP A 135 -8.04 -3.47 -7.72
N SER A 136 -7.82 -4.77 -7.43
CA SER A 136 -8.91 -5.76 -7.39
C SER A 136 -9.86 -5.57 -6.20
N VAL A 137 -9.37 -4.96 -5.11
CA VAL A 137 -10.12 -4.79 -3.86
C VAL A 137 -10.59 -3.36 -3.65
N PHE A 138 -9.79 -2.37 -4.07
CA PHE A 138 -10.04 -0.94 -3.88
C PHE A 138 -10.08 -0.14 -5.19
N PRO A 139 -10.87 -0.55 -6.21
CA PRO A 139 -10.90 0.14 -7.49
C PRO A 139 -11.40 1.58 -7.39
N HIS A 140 -12.39 1.87 -6.55
CA HIS A 140 -12.92 3.23 -6.40
C HIS A 140 -11.90 4.17 -5.77
N THR A 141 -11.20 3.70 -4.73
CA THR A 141 -10.15 4.47 -4.07
C THR A 141 -8.97 4.72 -4.99
N LYS A 142 -8.45 3.69 -5.70
CA LYS A 142 -7.32 3.87 -6.62
C LYS A 142 -7.65 4.88 -7.74
N SER A 143 -8.87 4.82 -8.28
CA SER A 143 -9.33 5.79 -9.28
C SER A 143 -9.46 7.21 -8.75
N LEU A 144 -9.93 7.38 -7.51
CA LEU A 144 -9.93 8.68 -6.84
C LEU A 144 -8.51 9.21 -6.65
N LEU A 145 -7.57 8.38 -6.18
CA LEU A 145 -6.18 8.78 -5.96
C LEU A 145 -5.54 9.24 -7.27
N ASN A 146 -5.74 8.51 -8.37
CA ASN A 146 -5.28 8.92 -9.69
C ASN A 146 -5.88 10.28 -10.10
N ALA A 147 -7.19 10.49 -9.92
CA ALA A 147 -7.85 11.74 -10.24
C ALA A 147 -7.33 12.93 -9.42
N LYS A 148 -7.15 12.74 -8.11
CA LYS A 148 -6.54 13.74 -7.22
C LYS A 148 -5.10 14.02 -7.62
N HIS A 149 -4.35 13.00 -8.03
CA HIS A 149 -2.99 13.17 -8.50
C HIS A 149 -2.95 13.99 -9.80
N LEU A 150 -3.84 13.74 -10.77
CA LEU A 150 -3.97 14.54 -12.00
C LEU A 150 -4.35 16.00 -11.73
N ALA A 151 -5.32 16.23 -10.83
CA ALA A 151 -5.80 17.57 -10.50
C ALA A 151 -4.69 18.50 -9.98
N HIS A 152 -3.68 17.95 -9.30
CA HIS A 152 -2.56 18.70 -8.72
C HIS A 152 -1.27 18.63 -9.56
N MET A 153 -1.34 18.21 -10.83
CA MET A 153 -0.17 18.20 -11.72
C MET A 153 0.23 19.61 -12.20
N GLY A 154 -0.72 20.54 -12.29
CA GLY A 154 -0.53 21.89 -12.84
C GLY A 154 0.05 22.92 -11.87
N ASP A 155 0.13 22.62 -10.56
CA ASP A 155 0.41 23.59 -9.48
C ASP A 155 1.88 23.99 -9.34
N ASN A 156 2.62 24.10 -10.45
CA ASN A 156 4.05 24.41 -10.51
C ASN A 156 4.39 25.89 -10.19
N HIS A 157 3.49 26.67 -9.59
CA HIS A 157 3.63 28.13 -9.44
C HIS A 157 4.28 28.60 -8.13
N THR A 158 4.68 27.71 -7.21
CA THR A 158 5.54 28.14 -6.09
C THR A 158 6.66 27.14 -5.83
N ALA A 159 7.89 27.64 -5.69
CA ALA A 159 9.10 26.83 -5.52
C ALA A 159 9.09 25.90 -4.27
N ASN A 160 8.14 26.11 -3.33
CA ASN A 160 7.97 25.37 -2.08
C ASN A 160 6.60 24.68 -1.88
N ALA A 161 5.55 25.02 -2.63
CA ALA A 161 4.32 24.20 -2.70
C ALA A 161 4.42 23.17 -3.83
N ARG A 162 5.59 22.53 -3.95
CA ARG A 162 5.72 21.25 -4.61
C ARG A 162 4.85 20.25 -3.82
N ASN A 163 3.59 20.20 -4.21
CA ASN A 163 2.84 18.99 -4.41
C ASN A 163 2.65 18.05 -3.21
N ARG A 164 2.45 18.64 -2.03
CA ARG A 164 2.27 17.90 -0.77
C ARG A 164 1.05 16.96 -0.80
N VAL A 165 0.04 17.30 -1.61
CA VAL A 165 -1.10 16.42 -1.90
C VAL A 165 -0.63 15.16 -2.63
N ARG A 166 0.09 15.27 -3.76
CA ARG A 166 0.60 14.07 -4.44
C ARG A 166 1.62 13.32 -3.61
N ASP A 167 2.47 13.99 -2.83
CA ASP A 167 3.37 13.31 -1.89
C ASP A 167 2.57 12.49 -0.87
N THR A 168 1.46 13.03 -0.36
CA THR A 168 0.56 12.31 0.57
C THR A 168 -0.10 11.13 -0.13
N ILE A 169 -0.56 11.30 -1.38
CA ILE A 169 -1.12 10.23 -2.21
C ILE A 169 -0.08 9.13 -2.42
N THR A 170 1.13 9.45 -2.89
CA THR A 170 2.20 8.49 -3.13
C THR A 170 2.55 7.75 -1.83
N VAL A 171 2.72 8.45 -0.72
CA VAL A 171 3.04 7.80 0.57
C VAL A 171 1.94 6.84 1.01
N PHE A 172 0.66 7.19 0.81
CA PHE A 172 -0.46 6.32 1.13
C PHE A 172 -0.58 5.14 0.14
N ASP A 173 -0.39 5.37 -1.16
CA ASP A 173 -0.51 4.31 -2.17
C ASP A 173 0.62 3.27 -2.05
N GLU A 174 1.81 3.69 -1.62
CA GLU A 174 2.97 2.83 -1.43
C GLU A 174 2.96 2.13 -0.05
N ASN A 175 2.66 2.88 1.01
CA ASN A 175 2.86 2.43 2.40
C ASN A 175 1.62 2.63 3.30
N GLY A 176 0.43 2.74 2.70
CA GLY A 176 -0.82 3.01 3.41
C GLY A 176 -1.40 1.81 4.13
N ALA A 177 -2.11 2.10 5.21
CA ALA A 177 -3.02 1.15 5.85
C ALA A 177 -4.34 1.84 6.22
N ILE A 178 -5.38 1.05 6.39
CA ILE A 178 -6.70 1.50 6.76
C ILE A 178 -7.03 0.86 8.10
N LEU A 179 -7.04 1.66 9.17
CA LEU A 179 -7.56 1.22 10.45
C LEU A 179 -9.07 1.49 10.46
N VAL A 180 -9.86 0.41 10.42
CA VAL A 180 -11.31 0.46 10.60
C VAL A 180 -11.62 0.29 12.07
N VAL A 181 -12.39 1.21 12.65
CA VAL A 181 -12.85 1.12 14.04
C VAL A 181 -14.36 1.22 14.14
N ALA A 182 -14.94 0.52 15.13
CA ALA A 182 -16.33 0.71 15.51
C ALA A 182 -16.58 2.14 16.00
N ASP A 183 -17.78 2.65 15.77
CA ASP A 183 -18.28 3.95 16.23
C ASP A 183 -18.76 3.94 17.69
N ASP A 184 -18.09 3.14 18.54
CA ASP A 184 -18.36 3.04 19.98
C ASP A 184 -17.17 3.47 20.84
N GLU A 185 -17.31 3.33 22.16
CA GLU A 185 -16.29 3.76 23.12
C GLU A 185 -14.94 3.05 22.92
N ILE A 186 -14.95 1.75 22.61
CA ILE A 186 -13.73 0.95 22.45
C ILE A 186 -13.04 1.32 21.14
N GLY A 187 -13.80 1.38 20.04
CA GLY A 187 -13.26 1.82 18.75
C GLY A 187 -12.69 3.24 18.83
N HIS A 188 -13.33 4.14 19.60
CA HIS A 188 -12.80 5.47 19.87
C HIS A 188 -11.48 5.46 20.66
N LYS A 189 -11.36 4.62 21.71
CA LYS A 189 -10.12 4.45 22.48
C LYS A 189 -8.97 3.97 21.60
N ILE A 190 -9.22 2.98 20.73
CA ILE A 190 -8.21 2.45 19.81
C ILE A 190 -7.75 3.52 18.81
N ALA A 191 -8.70 4.24 18.20
CA ALA A 191 -8.40 5.29 17.23
C ALA A 191 -7.63 6.46 17.84
N THR A 192 -8.07 6.95 19.02
CA THR A 192 -7.39 8.04 19.72
C THR A 192 -6.02 7.63 20.25
N GLY A 193 -5.87 6.37 20.68
CA GLY A 193 -4.58 5.80 21.05
C GLY A 193 -3.57 5.85 19.91
N LEU A 194 -3.96 5.45 18.70
CA LEU A 194 -3.12 5.57 17.50
C LEU A 194 -2.72 7.02 17.22
N GLN A 195 -3.69 7.95 17.25
CA GLN A 195 -3.45 9.37 16.96
C GLN A 195 -2.49 10.01 17.97
N ASN A 196 -2.56 9.59 19.23
CA ASN A 196 -1.79 10.13 20.35
C ASN A 196 -0.50 9.36 20.65
N PHE A 197 -0.14 8.35 19.85
CA PHE A 197 1.02 7.48 20.09
C PHE A 197 0.93 6.71 21.43
N ASP A 198 -0.28 6.49 21.93
CA ASP A 198 -0.56 5.66 23.10
C ASP A 198 -0.72 4.20 22.65
N TRP A 199 0.43 3.56 22.47
CA TRP A 199 0.53 2.19 21.98
C TRP A 199 -0.07 1.17 22.96
N GLN A 200 -0.03 1.45 24.26
CA GLN A 200 -0.61 0.57 25.27
C GLN A 200 -2.13 0.54 25.12
N THR A 201 -2.79 1.69 25.10
CA THR A 201 -4.24 1.75 24.87
C THR A 201 -4.62 1.19 23.49
N CYS A 202 -3.87 1.55 22.45
CA CYS A 202 -4.20 1.19 21.07
C CYS A 202 -4.02 -0.31 20.77
N LEU A 203 -2.86 -0.88 21.12
CA LEU A 203 -2.41 -2.19 20.64
C LEU A 203 -2.37 -3.27 21.74
N VAL A 204 -2.38 -2.89 23.03
CA VAL A 204 -2.20 -3.82 24.16
C VAL A 204 -3.49 -3.99 24.97
N ASP A 205 -3.98 -2.92 25.61
CA ASP A 205 -5.10 -2.98 26.57
C ASP A 205 -6.40 -3.45 25.92
N ASN A 206 -6.61 -3.09 24.65
CA ASN A 206 -7.80 -3.44 23.88
C ASN A 206 -7.59 -4.61 22.92
N ARG A 207 -6.52 -5.41 23.10
CA ARG A 207 -6.13 -6.49 22.17
C ARG A 207 -7.27 -7.46 21.83
N GLN A 208 -8.12 -7.84 22.79
CA GLN A 208 -9.23 -8.78 22.52
C GLN A 208 -10.24 -8.26 21.49
N TYR A 209 -10.34 -6.94 21.34
CA TYR A 209 -11.28 -6.27 20.43
C TYR A 209 -10.73 -6.09 19.01
N TRP A 210 -9.47 -6.46 18.76
CA TRP A 210 -8.92 -6.49 17.41
C TRP A 210 -9.32 -7.77 16.69
N ALA A 211 -9.64 -7.64 15.40
CA ALA A 211 -9.89 -8.76 14.50
C ALA A 211 -8.69 -9.71 14.51
N ASP A 212 -8.96 -11.00 14.69
CA ASP A 212 -7.97 -12.06 14.63
C ASP A 212 -8.21 -12.82 13.34
N TYR A 213 -7.28 -12.75 12.39
CA TYR A 213 -7.44 -13.39 11.09
C TYR A 213 -7.37 -14.93 11.17
N HIS A 214 -6.95 -15.49 12.31
CA HIS A 214 -7.01 -16.92 12.57
C HIS A 214 -8.36 -17.37 13.15
N ASP A 215 -9.20 -16.42 13.60
CA ASP A 215 -10.54 -16.68 14.10
C ASP A 215 -11.58 -16.08 13.12
N ASN A 216 -12.42 -16.93 12.54
CA ASN A 216 -13.42 -16.49 11.55
C ASN A 216 -14.62 -15.73 12.17
N ASN A 217 -14.50 -15.26 13.42
CA ASN A 217 -15.56 -14.56 14.13
C ASN A 217 -15.15 -13.15 14.55
N ASP A 218 -15.45 -12.19 13.67
CA ASP A 218 -15.24 -10.77 13.92
C ASP A 218 -16.42 -10.10 14.68
N ASN A 219 -17.49 -10.82 15.06
CA ASN A 219 -18.77 -10.20 15.45
C ASN A 219 -18.70 -9.19 16.62
N ASP A 220 -17.80 -9.41 17.57
CA ASP A 220 -17.60 -8.55 18.75
C ASP A 220 -16.35 -7.66 18.65
N LYS A 221 -15.66 -7.71 17.51
CA LYS A 221 -14.46 -6.92 17.24
C LYS A 221 -14.80 -5.47 16.96
N LYS A 222 -13.85 -4.60 17.29
CA LYS A 222 -13.98 -3.14 17.29
C LYS A 222 -12.89 -2.47 16.47
N ALA A 223 -11.86 -3.21 16.06
CA ALA A 223 -10.78 -2.70 15.22
C ALA A 223 -10.29 -3.77 14.24
N LYS A 224 -10.00 -3.36 13.01
CA LYS A 224 -9.41 -4.20 11.96
C LYS A 224 -8.52 -3.35 11.05
N VAL A 225 -7.41 -3.91 10.60
CA VAL A 225 -6.49 -3.24 9.67
C VAL A 225 -6.49 -3.94 8.33
N PHE A 226 -6.59 -3.14 7.28
CA PHE A 226 -6.40 -3.55 5.89
C PHE A 226 -5.17 -2.83 5.34
N ILE A 227 -4.26 -3.55 4.69
CA ILE A 227 -3.11 -2.94 4.02
C ILE A 227 -3.55 -2.44 2.65
N PHE A 228 -3.28 -1.17 2.36
CA PHE A 228 -3.54 -0.55 1.05
C PHE A 228 -2.24 -0.35 0.26
N GLY A 229 -1.15 -0.06 0.97
CA GLY A 229 0.16 0.20 0.40
C GLY A 229 0.75 -1.02 -0.31
N HIS A 230 0.90 -0.96 -1.63
CA HIS A 230 1.39 -2.12 -2.40
C HIS A 230 2.88 -2.41 -2.17
N ALA A 231 3.73 -1.39 -1.98
CA ALA A 231 5.11 -1.60 -1.54
C ALA A 231 5.20 -2.11 -0.09
N LEU A 232 4.26 -1.74 0.79
CA LEU A 232 4.20 -2.32 2.13
C LEU A 232 3.84 -3.82 2.09
N LEU A 233 2.94 -4.24 1.19
CA LEU A 233 2.66 -5.66 0.96
C LEU A 233 3.92 -6.41 0.48
N GLU A 234 4.67 -5.83 -0.43
CA GLU A 234 5.94 -6.38 -0.91
C GLU A 234 6.97 -6.52 0.22
N GLN A 235 7.14 -5.49 1.05
CA GLN A 235 8.03 -5.52 2.21
C GLN A 235 7.62 -6.57 3.25
N LEU A 236 6.32 -6.86 3.36
CA LEU A 236 5.78 -7.83 4.29
C LEU A 236 6.03 -9.29 3.86
N ILE A 237 6.56 -9.56 2.66
CA ILE A 237 7.08 -10.90 2.30
C ILE A 237 8.28 -11.26 3.18
N SER A 238 9.12 -10.27 3.51
CA SER A 238 10.27 -10.43 4.41
C SER A 238 10.17 -9.42 5.56
N PRO A 239 9.23 -9.63 6.49
CA PRO A 239 8.82 -8.62 7.47
C PRO A 239 9.93 -8.33 8.49
N TYR A 240 10.06 -7.06 8.88
CA TYR A 240 10.97 -6.62 9.95
C TYR A 240 10.26 -5.70 10.96
N LYS A 241 10.67 -5.78 12.23
CA LYS A 241 9.94 -5.19 13.37
C LYS A 241 9.58 -3.71 13.21
N SER A 242 10.45 -2.92 12.59
CA SER A 242 10.28 -1.48 12.44
C SER A 242 9.46 -1.04 11.21
N LEU A 243 8.82 -1.97 10.49
CA LEU A 243 7.88 -1.62 9.42
C LEU A 243 6.75 -0.76 9.98
N CYS A 244 6.48 0.36 9.32
CA CYS A 244 5.50 1.34 9.75
C CYS A 244 4.69 1.83 8.55
N SER A 245 3.37 1.72 8.64
CA SER A 245 2.46 2.23 7.62
C SER A 245 2.08 3.68 7.87
N HIS A 246 1.48 4.30 6.86
CA HIS A 246 0.83 5.61 6.93
C HIS A 246 -0.69 5.42 6.91
N THR A 247 -1.28 5.48 8.09
CA THR A 247 -2.63 4.97 8.35
C THR A 247 -3.68 6.07 8.36
N VAL A 248 -4.79 5.81 7.65
CA VAL A 248 -6.05 6.54 7.83
C VAL A 248 -6.97 5.77 8.76
N ILE A 249 -7.83 6.48 9.48
CA ILE A 249 -8.79 5.88 10.42
C ILE A 249 -10.19 6.06 9.85
N ILE A 250 -10.89 4.96 9.60
CA ILE A 250 -12.27 4.95 9.11
C ILE A 250 -13.17 4.45 10.25
N LYS A 251 -14.14 5.27 10.66
CA LYS A 251 -15.15 4.88 11.64
C LYS A 251 -16.33 4.25 10.92
N VAL A 252 -16.81 3.12 11.42
CA VAL A 252 -17.94 2.38 10.86
C VAL A 252 -18.89 1.96 11.97
N HIS A 253 -20.16 1.76 11.61
CA HIS A 253 -21.11 1.15 12.52
C HIS A 253 -20.67 -0.27 12.90
N SER A 254 -20.89 -0.67 14.17
CA SER A 254 -20.50 -2.00 14.68
C SER A 254 -20.99 -3.19 13.85
N SER A 255 -22.08 -3.04 13.07
CA SER A 255 -22.55 -4.10 12.16
C SER A 255 -21.56 -4.44 11.03
N PHE A 256 -20.59 -3.57 10.73
CA PHE A 256 -19.52 -3.83 9.77
C PHE A 256 -18.78 -5.14 10.07
N PHE A 257 -18.44 -5.37 11.33
CA PHE A 257 -17.66 -6.53 11.75
C PHE A 257 -18.44 -7.86 11.67
N LYS A 258 -19.78 -7.79 11.51
CA LYS A 258 -20.65 -8.96 11.33
C LYS A 258 -20.81 -9.38 9.87
N LYS A 259 -20.30 -8.57 8.94
CA LYS A 259 -20.41 -8.80 7.49
C LYS A 259 -19.31 -9.73 7.00
N SER A 260 -19.58 -10.40 5.88
CA SER A 260 -18.54 -11.15 5.18
C SER A 260 -17.38 -10.24 4.75
N LEU A 261 -16.19 -10.81 4.56
CA LEU A 261 -15.02 -10.03 4.12
C LEU A 261 -15.29 -9.27 2.82
N ASN A 262 -15.97 -9.89 1.84
CA ASN A 262 -16.29 -9.23 0.57
C ASN A 262 -17.21 -8.01 0.75
N GLU A 263 -18.22 -8.11 1.61
CA GLU A 263 -19.07 -6.96 1.95
C GLU A 263 -18.29 -5.89 2.71
N GLN A 264 -17.41 -6.27 3.64
CA GLN A 264 -16.53 -5.34 4.36
C GLN A 264 -15.66 -4.56 3.37
N LEU A 265 -15.01 -5.23 2.42
CA LEU A 265 -14.13 -4.62 1.42
C LEU A 265 -14.90 -3.68 0.49
N ALA A 266 -16.06 -4.10 -0.03
CA ALA A 266 -16.89 -3.26 -0.91
C ALA A 266 -17.40 -1.99 -0.19
N MET A 267 -17.81 -2.11 1.08
CA MET A 267 -18.18 -0.95 1.89
C MET A 267 -16.96 -0.06 2.18
N LEU A 268 -15.83 -0.68 2.50
CA LEU A 268 -14.62 0.04 2.87
C LEU A 268 -14.04 0.84 1.70
N ASP A 269 -14.05 0.31 0.48
CA ASP A 269 -13.57 1.04 -0.70
C ASP A 269 -14.38 2.32 -0.94
N ASN A 270 -15.70 2.25 -0.81
CA ASN A 270 -16.56 3.44 -0.90
C ASN A 270 -16.28 4.44 0.23
N HIS A 271 -16.24 3.99 1.48
CA HIS A 271 -15.96 4.87 2.63
C HIS A 271 -14.56 5.50 2.57
N LEU A 272 -13.57 4.73 2.13
CA LEU A 272 -12.19 5.19 2.00
C LEU A 272 -12.07 6.23 0.89
N SER A 273 -12.71 5.99 -0.26
CA SER A 273 -12.78 6.95 -1.36
C SER A 273 -13.43 8.26 -0.89
N ASP A 274 -14.61 8.21 -0.26
CA ASP A 274 -15.28 9.40 0.27
C ASP A 274 -14.44 10.15 1.32
N TYR A 275 -13.79 9.41 2.22
CA TYR A 275 -12.89 9.97 3.21
C TYR A 275 -11.70 10.67 2.56
N LEU A 276 -10.99 10.00 1.65
CA LEU A 276 -9.80 10.53 0.98
C LEU A 276 -10.15 11.71 0.07
N ASN A 277 -11.33 11.72 -0.54
CA ASN A 277 -11.77 12.85 -1.35
C ASN A 277 -11.86 14.14 -0.51
N ASN A 278 -12.29 14.00 0.74
CA ASN A 278 -12.38 15.08 1.71
C ASN A 278 -11.05 15.39 2.41
N PHE A 279 -10.22 14.38 2.65
CA PHE A 279 -8.94 14.49 3.35
C PHE A 279 -7.84 15.08 2.46
N LEU A 280 -7.80 14.71 1.18
CA LEU A 280 -6.84 15.19 0.18
C LEU A 280 -7.31 16.53 -0.40
N LYS A 281 -7.17 17.58 0.41
CA LYS A 281 -7.38 18.99 0.08
C LYS A 281 -6.07 19.78 0.21
N ASP A 282 -6.10 21.04 -0.17
CA ASP A 282 -4.98 21.97 -0.06
C ASP A 282 -4.37 21.96 1.35
N ASP A 283 -3.05 22.12 1.42
CA ASP A 283 -2.22 22.05 2.65
C ASP A 283 -2.06 20.68 3.33
N ILE A 284 -2.68 19.61 2.80
CA ILE A 284 -2.42 18.26 3.31
C ILE A 284 -0.94 17.88 3.15
N THR A 285 -0.41 17.17 4.15
CA THR A 285 0.95 16.62 4.12
C THR A 285 0.96 15.18 4.58
N PRO A 286 1.99 14.38 4.20
CA PRO A 286 2.14 13.01 4.70
C PRO A 286 2.17 12.92 6.23
N ARG A 287 2.57 14.00 6.92
CA ARG A 287 2.60 14.08 8.39
C ARG A 287 1.21 13.93 9.02
N GLN A 288 0.13 14.19 8.30
CA GLN A 288 -1.24 14.04 8.79
C GLN A 288 -1.76 12.59 8.73
N LEU A 289 -1.08 11.70 8.02
CA LEU A 289 -1.30 10.25 8.15
C LEU A 289 -0.75 9.77 9.50
N ASN A 290 -1.40 8.75 10.07
CA ASN A 290 -1.01 8.22 11.37
C ASN A 290 0.05 7.13 11.20
N PRO A 291 1.24 7.27 11.78
CA PRO A 291 2.21 6.18 11.75
C PRO A 291 1.67 4.99 12.55
N LEU A 292 1.67 3.80 11.97
CA LEU A 292 1.28 2.56 12.66
C LEU A 292 2.39 1.52 12.48
N PRO A 293 3.12 1.12 13.54
CA PRO A 293 4.05 0.00 13.49
C PRO A 293 3.28 -1.29 13.12
N ILE A 294 3.41 -1.75 11.87
CA ILE A 294 2.43 -2.67 11.30
C ILE A 294 2.47 -4.05 11.96
N LEU A 295 3.66 -4.51 12.35
CA LEU A 295 3.83 -5.76 13.09
C LEU A 295 3.45 -5.62 14.58
N GLY A 296 3.09 -4.42 15.03
CA GLY A 296 2.48 -4.18 16.34
C GLY A 296 0.96 -4.35 16.35
N VAL A 297 0.30 -4.39 15.19
CA VAL A 297 -1.13 -4.67 15.09
C VAL A 297 -1.41 -6.05 15.69
N PRO A 298 -2.35 -6.18 16.65
CA PRO A 298 -2.69 -7.48 17.22
C PRO A 298 -2.94 -8.54 16.15
N TYR A 299 -2.41 -9.74 16.40
CA TYR A 299 -2.55 -10.93 15.54
C TYR A 299 -1.86 -10.83 14.16
N PHE A 300 -1.14 -9.74 13.84
CA PHE A 300 -0.32 -9.66 12.61
C PHE A 300 1.02 -10.38 12.73
N TRP A 301 1.53 -10.50 13.96
CA TRP A 301 2.85 -11.04 14.22
C TRP A 301 2.88 -11.73 15.58
N ASN A 302 4.02 -12.33 15.94
CA ASN A 302 4.28 -12.80 17.30
C ASN A 302 4.51 -11.62 18.27
N ASN A 303 3.44 -10.89 18.55
CA ASN A 303 3.40 -9.68 19.38
C ASN A 303 2.48 -9.84 20.61
N ALA A 304 2.13 -11.07 20.99
CA ALA A 304 1.25 -11.33 22.13
C ALA A 304 1.91 -10.97 23.47
N ASN A 305 3.24 -11.02 23.55
CA ASN A 305 3.99 -10.61 24.72
C ASN A 305 4.03 -9.07 24.81
N PRO A 306 3.54 -8.44 25.92
CA PRO A 306 3.59 -6.99 26.10
C PRO A 306 4.99 -6.38 25.92
N ALA A 307 6.05 -7.12 26.25
CA ALA A 307 7.43 -6.66 26.07
C ALA A 307 7.81 -6.39 24.60
N PHE A 308 7.04 -6.88 23.63
CA PHE A 308 7.20 -6.53 22.21
C PHE A 308 7.11 -5.01 22.00
N TYR A 309 6.23 -4.35 22.77
CA TYR A 309 5.87 -2.94 22.66
C TYR A 309 6.80 -1.98 23.42
N ASP A 310 7.73 -2.52 24.23
CA ASP A 310 8.66 -1.72 25.05
C ASP A 310 9.80 -1.09 24.24
N ASP A 311 9.89 -1.39 22.94
CA ASP A 311 10.95 -0.91 22.06
C ASP A 311 10.69 0.53 21.59
N PRO A 312 11.41 1.54 22.13
CA PRO A 312 11.13 2.94 21.85
C PRO A 312 11.60 3.37 20.44
N PHE A 313 12.36 2.53 19.72
CA PHE A 313 12.73 2.81 18.34
C PHE A 313 11.55 2.60 17.38
N VAL A 314 10.72 1.60 17.70
CA VAL A 314 9.50 1.22 16.96
C VAL A 314 8.28 1.96 17.50
N PHE A 315 8.04 1.86 18.82
CA PHE A 315 6.88 2.40 19.53
C PHE A 315 7.21 3.76 20.17
N ARG A 316 7.38 4.77 19.30
CA ARG A 316 7.80 6.12 19.71
C ARG A 316 6.67 6.89 20.40
N ALA A 317 6.99 7.70 21.41
CA ALA A 317 6.00 8.51 22.16
C ALA A 317 5.41 9.71 21.39
N GLY A 318 5.73 9.89 20.10
CA GLY A 318 5.27 11.04 19.33
C GLY A 318 6.12 11.37 18.11
N ARG A 319 5.64 12.32 17.31
CA ARG A 319 6.42 12.92 16.21
C ARG A 319 7.56 13.76 16.81
N ARG A 320 8.77 13.63 16.27
CA ARG A 320 9.87 14.56 16.60
C ARG A 320 9.45 15.99 16.21
N LYS A 321 9.66 16.94 17.11
CA LYS A 321 9.32 18.36 16.89
C LYS A 321 10.22 18.98 15.83
#